data_AF-A0ABD0Q4T5-F1
#
_entry.id   AF-A0ABD0Q4T5-F1
#
_cell.length_a   1.000
_cell.length_b   1.000
_cell.length_c   1.000
_cell.angle_alpha   90.00
_cell.angle_beta   90.00
_cell.angle_gamma   90.00
#
_symmetry.space_group_name_H-M   'P 1'
#
loop_
_entity.id
_entity.type
_entity.pdbx_description
1 polymer ?
#
loop_
_entity_poly.entity_id
_entity_poly.type
_entity_poly.pdbx_seq_one_letter_code
_entity_poly.pdbx_strand_id
1 'polypeptide(L)' 'MLPYGCLSIGDCVGLIEVVRSSHTIMQIQCKGGLKGALQFNSSTLHQWLKDKNKGE' A
#
# COMPACT_ATOMS: atom_id res chain seq x y z
N MET A 1 8.71 13.18 1.74
CA MET A 1 7.30 12.94 1.33
C MET A 1 7.24 12.70 -0.15
N LEU A 2 6.25 11.95 -0.65
CA LEU A 2 6.01 11.72 -2.07
C LEU A 2 4.65 12.33 -2.44
N PRO A 3 4.60 13.59 -2.90
CA PRO A 3 3.36 14.23 -3.34
C PRO A 3 2.98 13.70 -4.73
N TYR A 4 1.95 12.85 -4.79
CA TYR A 4 1.41 12.36 -6.06
C TYR A 4 0.54 13.44 -6.73
N GLY A 5 0.55 13.49 -8.06
CA GLY A 5 -0.29 14.40 -8.83
C GLY A 5 -1.79 14.14 -8.63
N CYS A 6 -2.56 15.20 -8.40
CA CYS A 6 -4.02 15.20 -8.36
C CYS A 6 -4.52 16.44 -9.11
N LEU A 7 -5.27 16.23 -10.20
CA LEU A 7 -5.72 17.30 -11.10
C LEU A 7 -7.22 17.18 -11.36
N SER A 8 -7.99 18.22 -11.03
CA SER A 8 -9.38 18.33 -11.46
C SER A 8 -9.44 18.75 -12.93
N ILE A 9 -10.31 18.10 -13.71
CA ILE A 9 -10.47 18.37 -15.16
C ILE A 9 -11.89 18.81 -15.53
N GLY A 10 -12.81 18.87 -14.55
CA GLY A 10 -14.21 19.25 -14.78
C GLY A 10 -15.13 18.88 -13.61
N ASP A 11 -16.44 18.91 -13.85
CA ASP A 11 -17.46 18.60 -12.85
C ASP A 11 -17.35 17.14 -12.36
N CYS A 12 -16.97 16.97 -11.10
CA CYS A 12 -16.77 15.67 -10.44
C CYS A 12 -15.82 14.71 -11.19
N VAL A 13 -14.92 15.23 -12.02
CA VAL A 13 -13.94 14.43 -12.79
C VAL A 13 -12.51 14.97 -12.64
N GLY A 14 -11.54 14.05 -12.63
CA GLY A 14 -10.13 14.36 -12.42
C GLY A 14 -9.20 13.21 -12.76
N LEU A 15 -7.90 13.46 -12.59
CA LEU A 15 -6.82 12.50 -12.79
C LEU A 15 -5.98 12.41 -11.52
N ILE A 16 -5.49 11.20 -11.22
CA ILE A 16 -4.62 10.92 -10.07
C ILE A 16 -3.41 10.12 -10.57
N GLU A 17 -2.21 10.54 -10.16
CA GLU A 17 -0.97 9.85 -10.49
C GLU A 17 -0.84 8.52 -9.73
N VAL A 18 -0.51 7.45 -10.46
CA VAL A 18 -0.25 6.13 -9.86
C VAL A 18 1.18 6.06 -9.31
N VAL A 19 1.31 5.88 -8.00
CA VAL A 19 2.60 5.61 -7.35
C VAL A 19 2.97 4.13 -7.56
N ARG A 20 3.91 3.86 -8.47
CA ARG A 20 4.35 2.50 -8.79
C ARG A 20 5.06 1.82 -7.62
N SER A 21 5.01 0.48 -7.59
CA SER A 21 5.62 -0.36 -6.55
C SER A 21 5.13 -0.08 -5.12
N SER A 22 3.98 0.59 -4.95
CA SER A 22 3.34 0.85 -3.67
C SER A 22 2.21 -0.15 -3.38
N HIS A 23 1.89 -0.36 -2.10
CA HIS A 23 0.75 -1.17 -1.65
C HIS A 23 0.08 -0.47 -0.47
N THR A 24 -1.24 -0.61 -0.32
CA THR A 24 -1.91 -0.13 0.89
C THR A 24 -1.54 -1.00 2.09
N ILE A 25 -1.59 -0.44 3.29
CA ILE A 25 -1.30 -1.19 4.53
C ILE A 25 -2.23 -2.41 4.68
N MET A 26 -3.50 -2.24 4.30
CA MET A 26 -4.49 -3.32 4.29
C MET A 26 -4.10 -4.45 3.33
N GLN A 27 -3.63 -4.13 2.12
CA GLN A 27 -3.15 -5.15 1.16
C GLN A 27 -1.97 -5.94 1.71
N ILE A 28 -1.09 -5.29 2.50
CA ILE A 28 0.05 -5.96 3.13
C ILE A 28 -0.41 -6.89 4.26
N GLN A 29 -1.33 -6.43 5.12
CA GLN A 29 -1.80 -7.19 6.28
C GLN A 29 -2.74 -8.36 5.91
N CYS A 30 -3.57 -8.19 4.87
CA CYS A 30 -4.53 -9.21 4.42
C CYS A 30 -3.93 -10.30 3.51
N LYS A 31 -2.61 -10.30 3.25
CA LYS A 31 -1.96 -11.34 2.42
C LYS A 31 -2.14 -12.77 2.95
N GLY A 32 -2.49 -12.95 4.22
CA GLY A 32 -2.78 -14.25 4.85
C GLY A 32 -4.20 -14.79 4.62
N GLY A 33 -4.98 -14.22 3.69
CA GLY A 33 -6.38 -14.60 3.45
C GLY A 33 -7.31 -14.19 4.60
N LEU A 34 -8.40 -14.94 4.81
CA LEU A 34 -9.44 -14.64 5.82
C LEU A 34 -8.85 -14.49 7.25
N LYS A 35 -7.81 -15.25 7.59
CA LYS A 35 -7.13 -15.16 8.89
C LYS A 35 -6.30 -13.88 9.05
N GLY A 36 -5.68 -13.38 7.98
CA GLY A 36 -4.93 -12.12 7.99
C GLY A 36 -5.84 -10.88 8.02
N ALA A 37 -7.04 -10.97 7.46
CA ALA A 37 -8.03 -9.89 7.50
C ALA A 37 -8.70 -9.71 8.87
N LEU A 38 -8.79 -10.78 9.67
CA LEU A 38 -9.40 -10.76 11.01
C LEU A 38 -8.40 -10.45 12.13
N GLN A 39 -7.10 -10.63 11.89
CA GLN A 39 -6.04 -10.34 12.88
C GLN A 39 -5.02 -9.38 12.29
N PHE A 40 -5.17 -8.10 12.62
CA PHE A 40 -4.16 -7.07 12.35
C PHE A 40 -2.92 -7.32 13.20
N ASN A 41 -1.95 -8.06 12.65
CA ASN A 41 -0.67 -8.25 13.28
C ASN A 41 0.24 -7.05 13.01
N SER A 42 0.78 -6.45 14.08
CA SER A 42 1.68 -5.30 14.02
C SER A 42 3.06 -5.64 13.42
N SER A 43 3.49 -6.90 13.46
CA SER A 43 4.78 -7.32 12.91
C SER A 43 4.76 -7.56 11.39
N THR A 44 3.58 -7.69 10.78
CA THR A 44 3.44 -8.01 9.35
C THR A 44 4.04 -6.93 8.45
N LEU A 45 3.88 -5.65 8.78
CA LEU A 45 4.45 -4.56 7.99
C LEU A 45 5.98 -4.58 8.03
N HIS A 46 6.56 -4.85 9.21
CA HIS A 46 8.00 -4.97 9.39
C HIS A 46 8.57 -6.15 8.61
N GLN A 47 7.90 -7.30 8.66
CA GLN A 47 8.32 -8.47 7.88
C GLN A 47 8.23 -8.21 6.38
N TRP A 48 7.17 -7.57 5.90
CA TRP A 48 7.02 -7.20 4.49
C TRP A 48 8.15 -6.29 4.01
N LEU A 49 8.57 -5.32 4.84
CA LEU A 49 9.72 -4.47 4.53
C LEU A 49 11.02 -5.29 4.46
N LYS A 50 11.28 -6.18 5.41
CA LYS A 50 12.46 -7.07 5.37
C LYS A 50 12.49 -7.95 4.11
N ASP A 51 11.37 -8.56 3.76
CA ASP A 51 11.28 -9.45 2.60
C ASP A 51 11.55 -8.71 1.28
N LYS A 52 11.17 -7.42 1.21
CA LYS A 52 11.40 -6.55 0.04
C LYS A 52 12.80 -5.94 -0.01
N ASN A 53 13.49 -5.87 1.12
CA ASN A 53 14.79 -5.23 1.27
C ASN A 53 15.78 -6.23 1.87
N LYS A 54 15.96 -7.39 1.21
CA LYS A 54 16.99 -8.35 1.60
C LYS A 54 18.35 -7.70 1.35
N GLY A 55 19.16 -7.53 2.39
CA GLY A 55 20.58 -7.21 2.22
C GLY A 55 21.30 -8.39 1.56
N GLU A 56 22.47 -8.13 0.98
CA GLU A 56 23.45 -9.22 0.75
C GLU A 56 23.91 -9.82 2.08
#